data_AF-A0A3A9VAZ6-F1
#
_entry.id   AF-A0A3A9VAZ6-F1
#
_cell.length_a   1.000
_cell.length_b   1.000
_cell.length_c   1.000
_cell.angle_alpha   90.00
_cell.angle_beta   90.00
_cell.angle_gamma   90.00
#
_symmetry.space_group_name_H-M   'P 1'
#
loop_
_entity.id
_entity.type
_entity.pdbx_description
1 polymer ?
#
loop_
_entity_poly.entity_id
_entity_poly.type
_entity_poly.pdbx_seq_one_letter_code
_entity_poly.pdbx_strand_id
1 'polypeptide(L)'
;MKKVLLGLLLMLTPFLCSSQEEIIVSGGTQVDIQNAINSFNTSNNGYGTISIKGDVLIQQNLDVPSKVTLNFYTGNKLIVSDSTSVNIKGNIIATTNQIFETSELDHKIRIHNQKVYPEWFGECSYQNSTVNYNDDITIQKAINSLIGGGELLLKGNEYLITSPININTPSIKIKGKGTYSAGSTVANDLVATNSSVSSIFNISIYGIIISDINFTKEIKTNKGINAKGKALNFVRSDGTKDIDAAVSNCRFTHFKYCIYAEGANLKVTDNFFGASYIGVFVKEAQFDPENQELPSIDLNSQTRGYIIDRNRFHSMGGYSKDTSLNGSACIKIRHSGYIYKRSENGVIGDLPSFEKFRGIGYYNHISNNYADDCKTFFEGNIDRTKVEGNSIFGSGGTAIKGFGGVYGSISNNLIDGSFTGNPNRLYYFSDANSDEFPSGHGIHIDYAHFTTIHNNQILNKRFHGIYIEHSKNSSIQSNTIMNFNRHRYISSGTQEQDSAVYDGIHILKIQDDNPITNDKYNIQNIISNNIISITHNKVEARYAIYAGDGDDYNFIKNNFIVSERLMGTGGPIKIE
;
A
#
# COMPACT_ATOMS: atom_id res chain seq x y z
N MET A 1 24.59 -19.86 69.59
CA MET A 1 24.39 -19.68 68.13
C MET A 1 24.32 -18.19 67.84
N LYS A 2 25.17 -17.71 66.92
CA LYS A 2 25.50 -16.29 66.71
C LYS A 2 24.34 -15.54 66.03
N LYS A 3 24.01 -14.39 66.59
CA LYS A 3 23.13 -13.35 66.05
C LYS A 3 23.80 -12.74 64.81
N VAL A 4 23.15 -12.79 63.65
CA VAL A 4 23.46 -11.91 62.51
C VAL A 4 22.27 -10.96 62.37
N LEU A 5 22.45 -9.80 62.98
CA LEU A 5 21.58 -8.63 62.87
C LEU A 5 21.91 -7.99 61.51
N LEU A 6 21.21 -8.42 60.46
CA LEU A 6 21.31 -7.80 59.14
C LEU A 6 20.54 -6.47 59.21
N GLY A 7 21.29 -5.39 59.44
CA GLY A 7 20.77 -4.03 59.44
C GLY A 7 20.24 -3.67 58.05
N LEU A 8 18.92 -3.74 57.89
CA LEU A 8 18.19 -3.09 56.82
C LEU A 8 18.16 -1.58 57.13
N LEU A 9 19.31 -0.93 56.93
CA LEU A 9 19.40 0.53 56.91
C LEU A 9 18.67 0.97 55.64
N LEU A 10 17.36 1.26 55.77
CA LEU A 10 16.62 2.07 54.81
C LEU A 10 17.37 3.40 54.68
N MET A 11 18.27 3.50 53.72
CA MET A 11 18.74 4.77 53.19
C MET A 11 17.54 5.41 52.48
N LEU A 12 16.70 6.08 53.26
CA LEU A 12 15.89 7.20 52.79
C LEU A 12 16.87 8.28 52.32
N THR A 13 17.46 8.11 51.13
CA THR A 13 17.99 9.28 50.42
C THR A 13 16.80 10.17 50.18
N PRO A 14 16.74 11.39 50.74
CA PRO A 14 15.72 12.33 50.33
C PRO A 14 15.86 12.46 48.82
N PHE A 15 14.82 12.06 48.08
CA PHE A 15 14.62 12.58 46.74
C PHE A 15 14.50 14.10 46.94
N LEU A 16 15.63 14.79 46.93
CA LEU A 16 15.70 16.24 46.80
C LEU A 16 15.08 16.50 45.43
N CYS A 17 13.76 16.63 45.42
CA CYS A 17 13.00 17.13 44.30
C CYS A 17 13.49 18.56 44.15
N SER A 18 14.53 18.77 43.35
CA SER A 18 14.98 20.10 43.00
C SER A 18 13.77 20.77 42.37
N SER A 19 13.19 21.75 43.04
CA SER A 19 12.11 22.56 42.50
C SER A 19 12.62 23.08 41.16
N GLN A 20 12.00 22.64 40.05
CA GLN A 20 12.32 23.21 38.75
C GLN A 20 12.05 24.71 38.84
N GLU A 21 13.08 25.51 38.58
CA GLU A 21 12.96 26.95 38.54
C GLU A 21 12.02 27.33 37.39
N GLU A 22 10.96 28.09 37.70
CA GLU A 22 9.99 28.60 36.73
C GLU A 22 10.18 30.11 36.58
N ILE A 23 10.34 30.58 35.35
CA ILE A 23 10.40 32.01 35.02
C ILE A 23 9.20 32.35 34.15
N ILE A 24 8.45 33.39 34.54
CA ILE A 24 7.25 33.83 33.84
C ILE A 24 7.62 34.97 32.88
N VAL A 25 7.25 34.81 31.61
CA VAL A 25 7.34 35.85 30.58
C VAL A 25 5.91 36.26 30.22
N SER A 26 5.46 37.42 30.70
CA SER A 26 4.10 37.95 30.49
C SER A 26 3.93 38.70 29.16
N GLY A 27 4.77 38.40 28.18
CA GLY A 27 4.92 39.11 26.89
C GLY A 27 6.31 39.72 26.73
N GLY A 28 6.58 40.33 25.58
CA GLY A 28 7.83 41.05 25.33
C GLY A 28 8.49 40.66 24.01
N THR A 29 9.81 40.49 24.03
CA THR A 29 10.64 40.17 22.86
C THR A 29 11.50 38.93 23.08
N GLN A 30 12.24 38.50 22.06
CA GLN A 30 13.20 37.40 22.19
C GLN A 30 14.24 37.61 23.32
N VAL A 31 14.54 38.86 23.68
CA VAL A 31 15.50 39.20 24.75
C VAL A 31 15.01 38.66 26.10
N ASP A 32 13.70 38.68 26.35
CA ASP A 32 13.13 38.22 27.62
C ASP A 32 13.28 36.71 27.79
N ILE A 33 13.06 35.95 26.71
CA ILE A 33 13.30 34.50 26.70
C ILE A 33 14.80 34.21 26.85
N GLN A 34 15.67 34.96 26.16
CA GLN A 34 17.12 34.76 26.25
C GLN A 34 17.65 35.04 27.66
N ASN A 35 17.13 36.06 28.34
CA ASN A 35 17.47 36.37 29.73
C ASN A 35 17.03 35.24 30.67
N ALA A 36 15.84 34.68 30.48
CA ALA A 36 15.38 33.51 31.23
C ALA A 36 16.31 32.30 31.02
N ILE A 37 16.69 32.00 29.78
CA ILE A 37 17.65 30.93 29.47
C ILE A 37 19.01 31.18 30.16
N ASN A 38 19.51 32.40 30.09
CA ASN A 38 20.80 32.77 30.69
C ASN A 38 20.78 32.60 32.22
N SER A 39 19.65 32.90 32.87
CA SER A 39 19.51 32.70 34.32
C SER A 39 19.56 31.22 34.72
N PHE A 40 18.93 30.30 33.98
CA PHE A 40 19.05 28.87 34.28
C PHE A 40 20.47 28.33 34.13
N ASN A 41 21.25 28.90 33.20
CA ASN A 41 22.66 28.53 33.01
C ASN A 41 23.53 28.92 34.22
N THR A 42 23.16 29.97 34.96
CA THR A 42 23.90 30.41 36.13
C THR A 42 23.39 29.79 37.43
N SER A 43 22.08 29.54 37.56
CA SER A 43 21.44 29.09 38.80
C SER A 43 21.22 27.58 38.90
N ASN A 44 20.94 26.88 37.78
CA ASN A 44 20.34 25.54 37.82
C ASN A 44 20.91 24.56 36.78
N ASN A 45 22.21 24.65 36.48
CA ASN A 45 22.90 23.78 35.51
C ASN A 45 22.18 23.68 34.13
N GLY A 46 21.49 24.77 33.74
CA GLY A 46 20.74 24.91 32.50
C GLY A 46 19.33 24.31 32.50
N TYR A 47 18.81 23.81 33.64
CA TYR A 47 17.45 23.27 33.73
C TYR A 47 16.45 24.35 34.14
N GLY A 48 15.25 24.35 33.55
CA GLY A 48 14.18 25.25 33.98
C GLY A 48 12.95 25.23 33.07
N THR A 49 11.91 25.94 33.49
CA THR A 49 10.68 26.13 32.74
C THR A 49 10.43 27.61 32.49
N ILE A 50 10.21 28.00 31.24
CA ILE A 50 9.79 29.35 30.86
C ILE A 50 8.29 29.30 30.58
N SER A 51 7.50 29.95 31.42
CA SER A 51 6.05 30.05 31.28
C SER A 51 5.66 31.31 30.50
N ILE A 52 5.16 31.11 29.28
CA ILE A 52 4.73 32.17 28.36
C ILE A 52 3.26 32.53 28.65
N LYS A 53 3.06 33.72 29.22
CA LYS A 53 1.76 34.30 29.64
C LYS A 53 1.39 35.60 28.92
N GLY A 54 2.12 35.93 27.85
CA GLY A 54 1.81 36.99 26.90
C GLY A 54 2.53 36.72 25.58
N ASP A 55 2.08 37.36 24.52
CA ASP A 55 2.71 37.22 23.20
C ASP A 55 4.14 37.77 23.20
N VAL A 56 5.06 37.02 22.61
CA VAL A 56 6.48 37.37 22.54
C VAL A 56 6.90 37.52 21.09
N LEU A 57 7.38 38.71 20.73
CA LEU A 57 7.89 39.00 19.39
C LEU A 57 9.33 38.51 19.22
N ILE A 58 9.59 37.68 18.21
CA ILE A 58 10.91 37.11 17.92
C ILE A 58 11.45 37.72 16.63
N GLN A 59 12.37 38.67 16.77
CA GLN A 59 13.02 39.40 15.66
C GLN A 59 14.49 39.02 15.45
N GLN A 60 15.05 38.18 16.33
CA GLN A 60 16.42 37.67 16.23
C GLN A 60 16.43 36.18 16.55
N ASN A 61 17.49 35.51 16.13
CA ASN A 61 17.62 34.07 16.33
C ASN A 61 17.50 33.71 17.82
N LEU A 62 16.74 32.65 18.10
CA LEU A 62 16.49 32.16 19.44
C LEU A 62 16.83 30.67 19.52
N ASP A 63 17.76 30.30 20.41
CA ASP A 63 18.14 28.91 20.68
C ASP A 63 17.67 28.50 22.08
N VAL A 64 16.68 27.60 22.15
CA VAL A 64 16.18 27.03 23.40
C VAL A 64 16.88 25.68 23.66
N PRO A 65 17.70 25.56 24.71
CA PRO A 65 18.51 24.37 24.96
C PRO A 65 17.66 23.17 25.45
N SER A 66 18.23 21.96 25.35
CA SER A 66 17.52 20.68 25.62
C SER A 66 16.99 20.49 27.04
N LYS A 67 17.48 21.29 27.99
CA LYS A 67 17.11 21.24 29.41
C LYS A 67 16.05 22.28 29.81
N VAL A 68 15.65 23.15 28.89
CA VAL A 68 14.65 24.20 29.12
C VAL A 68 13.32 23.76 28.54
N THR A 69 12.24 23.93 29.31
CA THR A 69 10.87 23.67 28.85
C THR A 69 10.17 24.99 28.57
N LEU A 70 9.54 25.13 27.40
CA LEU A 70 8.61 26.23 27.11
C LEU A 70 7.19 25.79 27.46
N ASN A 71 6.54 26.49 28.37
CA ASN A 71 5.16 26.22 28.79
C ASN A 71 4.24 27.35 28.32
N PHE A 72 3.35 27.07 27.37
CA PHE A 72 2.45 28.06 26.77
C PHE A 72 1.08 28.03 27.45
N TYR A 73 0.66 29.17 27.98
CA TYR A 73 -0.71 29.37 28.46
C TYR A 73 -1.63 29.71 27.28
N THR A 74 -2.90 29.26 27.36
CA THR A 74 -3.92 29.48 26.33
C THR A 74 -3.95 30.92 25.83
N GLY A 75 -3.89 31.08 24.51
CA GLY A 75 -3.96 32.38 23.83
C GLY A 75 -2.63 33.09 23.63
N ASN A 76 -1.53 32.59 24.21
CA ASN A 76 -0.20 33.21 24.08
C ASN A 76 0.66 32.47 23.06
N LYS A 77 1.46 33.22 22.30
CA LYS A 77 2.30 32.67 21.23
C LYS A 77 3.64 33.37 21.08
N LEU A 78 4.54 32.74 20.33
CA LEU A 78 5.69 33.40 19.74
C LEU A 78 5.32 33.93 18.36
N ILE A 79 5.49 35.24 18.15
CA ILE A 79 5.30 35.90 16.86
C ILE A 79 6.67 35.98 16.20
N VAL A 80 6.95 35.10 15.23
CA VAL A 80 8.27 34.96 14.63
C VAL A 80 8.33 35.76 13.34
N SER A 81 9.23 36.77 13.32
CA SER A 81 9.44 37.60 12.14
C SER A 81 10.06 36.80 11.00
N ASP A 82 9.80 37.23 9.77
CA ASP A 82 10.37 36.62 8.56
C ASP A 82 11.88 36.45 8.65
N SER A 83 12.40 35.38 8.05
CA SER A 83 13.83 35.02 8.08
C SER A 83 14.47 34.72 9.44
N THR A 84 13.76 34.88 10.57
CA THR A 84 14.27 34.63 11.93
C THR A 84 14.21 33.14 12.27
N SER A 85 15.30 32.58 12.80
CA SER A 85 15.32 31.16 13.22
C SER A 85 15.01 30.98 14.69
N VAL A 86 14.19 29.97 15.00
CA VAL A 86 13.87 29.57 16.38
C VAL A 86 14.15 28.10 16.52
N ASN A 87 15.13 27.75 17.34
CA ASN A 87 15.63 26.39 17.46
C ASN A 87 15.35 25.84 18.86
N ILE A 88 14.41 24.92 18.97
CA ILE A 88 13.89 24.39 20.22
C ILE A 88 14.37 22.95 20.38
N LYS A 89 15.43 22.78 21.17
CA LYS A 89 15.97 21.48 21.58
C LYS A 89 15.30 20.95 22.85
N GLY A 90 14.70 21.85 23.63
CA GLY A 90 13.98 21.56 24.87
C GLY A 90 12.53 21.14 24.64
N ASN A 91 11.79 20.92 25.72
CA ASN A 91 10.39 20.46 25.65
C ASN A 91 9.41 21.62 25.43
N ILE A 92 8.30 21.34 24.77
CA ILE A 92 7.16 22.25 24.66
C ILE A 92 5.96 21.64 25.40
N ILE A 93 5.42 22.36 26.35
CA ILE A 93 4.15 22.06 27.02
C ILE A 93 3.14 23.10 26.53
N ALA A 94 2.13 22.66 25.79
CA ALA A 94 1.09 23.52 25.28
C ALA A 94 -0.21 22.74 25.06
N THR A 95 -1.31 23.48 25.04
CA THR A 95 -2.60 22.99 24.52
C THR A 95 -2.56 22.93 22.98
N THR A 96 -3.65 22.55 22.33
CA THR A 96 -3.78 22.56 20.85
C THR A 96 -4.21 23.93 20.33
N ASN A 97 -3.75 25.01 20.97
CA ASN A 97 -3.95 26.37 20.49
C ASN A 97 -2.72 26.81 19.69
N GLN A 98 -2.88 27.85 18.87
CA GLN A 98 -1.77 28.46 18.16
C GLN A 98 -0.74 29.00 19.17
N ILE A 99 0.50 28.51 19.07
CA ILE A 99 1.64 28.97 19.89
C ILE A 99 2.77 29.55 19.04
N PHE A 100 2.68 29.42 17.71
CA PHE A 100 3.58 30.03 16.75
C PHE A 100 2.76 30.81 15.71
N GLU A 101 3.12 32.07 15.52
CA GLU A 101 2.62 32.89 14.43
C GLU A 101 3.77 33.23 13.48
N THR A 102 3.60 32.87 12.20
CA THR A 102 4.57 33.12 11.13
C THR A 102 3.82 33.55 9.87
N SER A 103 4.37 34.51 9.12
CA SER A 103 3.87 34.88 7.79
C SER A 103 4.27 33.86 6.72
N GLU A 104 5.50 33.33 6.81
CA GLU A 104 6.08 32.41 5.82
C GLU A 104 5.61 30.96 6.02
N LEU A 105 5.38 30.25 4.91
CA LEU A 105 5.16 28.80 4.86
C LEU A 105 6.45 28.03 5.19
N ASP A 106 7.59 28.49 4.66
CA ASP A 106 8.93 27.95 4.93
C ASP A 106 9.62 28.68 6.09
N HIS A 107 8.92 28.76 7.22
CA HIS A 107 9.48 29.41 8.42
C HIS A 107 10.72 28.66 8.95
N LYS A 108 11.54 29.36 9.74
CA LYS A 108 12.79 28.79 10.32
C LYS A 108 12.65 28.33 11.77
N ILE A 109 11.44 27.98 12.20
CA ILE A 109 11.21 27.27 13.47
C ILE A 109 11.70 25.82 13.32
N ARG A 110 12.44 25.31 14.30
CA ARG A 110 13.06 23.99 14.32
C ARG A 110 12.83 23.34 15.68
N ILE A 111 12.07 22.26 15.72
CA ILE A 111 11.62 21.55 16.92
C ILE A 111 12.21 20.14 16.87
N HIS A 112 13.03 19.80 17.86
CA HIS A 112 13.74 18.53 17.90
C HIS A 112 12.97 17.46 18.69
N ASN A 113 12.85 16.25 18.11
CA ASN A 113 12.54 15.00 18.82
C ASN A 113 11.29 14.98 19.71
N GLN A 114 10.25 15.75 19.38
CA GLN A 114 9.00 15.79 20.14
C GLN A 114 7.78 15.85 19.24
N LYS A 115 6.60 15.90 19.86
CA LYS A 115 5.32 16.01 19.17
C LYS A 115 5.08 17.45 18.72
N VAL A 116 4.58 17.58 17.51
CA VAL A 116 4.13 18.85 16.92
C VAL A 116 2.71 18.66 16.40
N TYR A 117 1.93 19.73 16.48
CA TYR A 117 0.51 19.76 16.14
C TYR A 117 0.29 20.82 15.06
N PRO A 118 -0.52 20.56 14.01
CA PRO A 118 -0.92 21.59 13.04
C PRO A 118 -1.46 22.84 13.72
N GLU A 119 -2.24 22.66 14.79
CA GLU A 119 -2.92 23.72 15.52
C GLU A 119 -1.95 24.69 16.21
N TRP A 120 -0.68 24.30 16.40
CA TRP A 120 0.34 25.20 16.92
C TRP A 120 0.70 26.32 15.94
N PHE A 121 0.37 26.18 14.66
CA PHE A 121 0.74 27.11 13.58
C PHE A 121 -0.45 27.87 12.97
N GLY A 122 -1.65 27.66 13.51
CA GLY A 122 -2.87 28.35 13.06
C GLY A 122 -4.13 27.57 13.41
N GLU A 123 -5.28 28.15 13.10
CA GLU A 123 -6.58 27.49 13.25
C GLU A 123 -6.78 26.44 12.14
N CYS A 124 -7.31 25.28 12.51
CA CYS A 124 -7.70 24.21 11.59
C CYS A 124 -9.22 24.19 11.37
N SER A 125 -9.67 23.65 10.23
CA SER A 125 -11.09 23.62 9.82
C SER A 125 -12.04 23.08 10.89
N TYR A 126 -11.67 21.99 11.57
CA TYR A 126 -12.52 21.40 12.61
C TYR A 126 -12.71 22.28 13.85
N GLN A 127 -11.88 23.31 14.04
CA GLN A 127 -11.99 24.28 15.13
C GLN A 127 -12.97 25.41 14.78
N ASN A 128 -13.27 25.62 13.49
CA ASN A 128 -14.10 26.71 13.02
C ASN A 128 -14.94 26.33 11.79
N SER A 129 -16.23 26.13 12.01
CA SER A 129 -17.18 25.68 10.99
C SER A 129 -17.65 26.77 10.00
N THR A 130 -17.14 27.99 10.08
CA THR A 130 -17.72 29.15 9.35
C THR A 130 -16.91 29.61 8.13
N VAL A 131 -15.70 29.08 7.92
CA VAL A 131 -14.79 29.52 6.86
C VAL A 131 -14.30 28.30 6.07
N ASN A 132 -14.15 28.45 4.75
CA ASN A 132 -13.42 27.51 3.91
C ASN A 132 -11.93 27.51 4.31
N TYR A 133 -11.60 26.81 5.38
CA TYR A 133 -10.24 26.68 5.86
C TYR A 133 -9.44 25.73 4.98
N ASN A 134 -8.16 26.07 4.83
CA ASN A 134 -7.20 25.25 4.15
C ASN A 134 -6.15 24.72 5.13
N ASP A 135 -6.31 23.48 5.57
CA ASP A 135 -5.46 22.89 6.61
C ASP A 135 -4.08 22.48 6.09
N ASP A 136 -3.89 22.42 4.76
CA ASP A 136 -2.57 22.09 4.21
C ASP A 136 -1.48 23.09 4.62
N ILE A 137 -1.82 24.37 4.84
CA ILE A 137 -0.87 25.39 5.28
C ILE A 137 -0.37 25.10 6.71
N THR A 138 -1.28 24.86 7.66
CA THR A 138 -0.91 24.63 9.07
C THR A 138 -0.20 23.29 9.24
N ILE A 139 -0.64 22.26 8.52
CA ILE A 139 0.03 20.96 8.49
C ILE A 139 1.44 21.10 7.88
N GLN A 140 1.59 21.82 6.76
CA GLN A 140 2.90 22.03 6.13
C GLN A 140 3.86 22.79 7.05
N LYS A 141 3.40 23.85 7.74
CA LYS A 141 4.21 24.55 8.75
C LYS A 141 4.66 23.63 9.88
N ALA A 142 3.74 22.81 10.40
CA ALA A 142 4.06 21.82 11.42
C ALA A 142 5.15 20.83 10.95
N ILE A 143 5.06 20.32 9.71
CA ILE A 143 6.09 19.45 9.11
C ILE A 143 7.42 20.17 8.97
N ASN A 144 7.41 21.40 8.45
CA ASN A 144 8.62 22.22 8.25
C ASN A 144 9.31 22.57 9.57
N SER A 145 8.57 22.53 10.68
CA SER A 145 9.13 22.76 12.01
C SER A 145 9.92 21.56 12.55
N LEU A 146 9.63 20.34 12.10
CA LEU A 146 10.30 19.14 12.58
C LEU A 146 11.72 19.03 12.01
N ILE A 147 12.70 18.75 12.87
CA ILE A 147 14.08 18.51 12.45
C ILE A 147 14.70 17.33 13.20
N GLY A 148 15.46 16.49 12.48
CA GLY A 148 16.16 15.34 13.05
C GLY A 148 15.23 14.23 13.55
N GLY A 149 14.02 14.14 13.00
CA GLY A 149 12.95 13.24 13.46
C GLY A 149 11.83 13.99 14.19
N GLY A 150 11.03 13.26 14.96
CA GLY A 150 9.88 13.78 15.70
C GLY A 150 8.54 13.22 15.19
N GLU A 151 7.45 13.74 15.72
CA GLU A 151 6.10 13.25 15.45
C GLU A 151 5.15 14.40 15.13
N LEU A 152 4.59 14.43 13.92
CA LEU A 152 3.39 15.20 13.63
C LEU A 152 2.18 14.41 14.15
N LEU A 153 1.42 14.98 15.07
CA LEU A 153 0.24 14.33 15.66
C LEU A 153 -1.04 15.07 15.25
N LEU A 154 -1.86 14.42 14.43
CA LEU A 154 -3.17 14.88 14.02
C LEU A 154 -4.20 14.50 15.11
N LYS A 155 -4.94 15.49 15.61
CA LYS A 155 -5.94 15.33 16.69
C LYS A 155 -7.35 15.75 16.31
N GLY A 156 -7.49 16.54 15.25
CA GLY A 156 -8.75 16.99 14.71
C GLY A 156 -9.59 15.84 14.19
N ASN A 157 -10.90 16.03 14.12
CA ASN A 157 -11.78 15.03 13.52
C ASN A 157 -11.58 14.98 12.01
N GLU A 158 -11.48 16.14 11.38
CA GLU A 158 -11.34 16.33 9.94
C GLU A 158 -10.34 17.45 9.65
N TYR A 159 -9.57 17.30 8.58
CA TYR A 159 -8.69 18.31 8.01
C TYR A 159 -8.97 18.43 6.50
N LEU A 160 -9.26 19.63 6.04
CA LEU A 160 -9.59 19.93 4.65
C LEU A 160 -8.32 20.31 3.87
N ILE A 161 -7.98 19.49 2.88
CA ILE A 161 -6.76 19.60 2.07
C ILE A 161 -7.12 20.12 0.69
N THR A 162 -6.62 21.31 0.32
CA THR A 162 -6.89 21.93 -0.98
C THR A 162 -5.69 21.86 -1.94
N SER A 163 -4.49 21.64 -1.40
CA SER A 163 -3.20 21.54 -2.08
C SER A 163 -2.35 20.40 -1.49
N PRO A 164 -1.43 19.80 -2.28
CA PRO A 164 -0.54 18.76 -1.77
C PRO A 164 0.39 19.27 -0.65
N ILE A 165 0.57 18.45 0.38
CA ILE A 165 1.51 18.67 1.48
C ILE A 165 2.80 17.92 1.18
N ASN A 166 3.94 18.61 1.23
CA ASN A 166 5.26 18.07 0.91
C ASN A 166 6.01 17.64 2.17
N ILE A 167 6.44 16.39 2.19
CA ILE A 167 7.23 15.79 3.28
C ILE A 167 8.66 15.61 2.79
N ASN A 168 9.50 16.56 3.18
CA ASN A 168 10.91 16.63 2.80
C ASN A 168 11.85 16.43 4.01
N THR A 169 11.30 16.28 5.22
CA THR A 169 12.04 16.05 6.45
C THR A 169 12.19 14.55 6.70
N PRO A 170 13.42 13.99 6.74
CA PRO A 170 13.63 12.56 6.91
C PRO A 170 13.19 12.09 8.30
N SER A 171 12.85 10.80 8.40
CA SER A 171 12.66 10.09 9.68
C SER A 171 11.58 10.66 10.61
N ILE A 172 10.60 11.40 10.08
CA ILE A 172 9.45 11.85 10.87
C ILE A 172 8.35 10.78 10.93
N LYS A 173 7.58 10.82 12.02
CA LYS A 173 6.34 10.05 12.18
C LYS A 173 5.15 10.97 11.98
N ILE A 174 4.16 10.53 11.22
CA ILE A 174 2.90 11.24 11.04
C ILE A 174 1.79 10.33 11.55
N LYS A 175 1.17 10.72 12.66
CA LYS A 175 0.23 9.87 13.39
C LYS A 175 -1.11 10.55 13.62
N GLY A 176 -2.19 9.79 13.59
CA GLY A 176 -3.47 10.22 14.15
C GLY A 176 -3.68 9.74 15.60
N LYS A 177 -4.80 10.14 16.19
CA LYS A 177 -5.18 9.85 17.58
C LYS A 177 -5.62 8.40 17.87
N GLY A 178 -5.92 7.57 16.87
CA GLY A 178 -6.34 6.21 17.17
C GLY A 178 -6.84 5.36 16.00
N THR A 179 -7.11 4.10 16.32
CA THR A 179 -7.49 3.06 15.37
C THR A 179 -8.90 3.25 14.84
N TYR A 180 -9.04 3.00 13.53
CA TYR A 180 -10.33 2.96 12.86
C TYR A 180 -11.22 1.85 13.42
N SER A 181 -12.49 2.17 13.70
CA SER A 181 -13.56 1.18 13.83
C SER A 181 -14.63 1.44 12.78
N ALA A 182 -15.14 0.38 12.14
CA ALA A 182 -16.22 0.51 11.17
C ALA A 182 -17.49 1.04 11.88
N GLY A 183 -17.79 2.33 11.70
CA GLY A 183 -18.97 3.00 12.26
C GLY A 183 -18.68 4.13 13.26
N SER A 184 -17.44 4.32 13.71
CA SER A 184 -17.09 5.51 14.50
C SER A 184 -17.02 6.76 13.62
N THR A 185 -17.37 7.93 14.17
CA THR A 185 -17.03 9.23 13.58
C THR A 185 -15.53 9.25 13.24
N VAL A 186 -15.21 9.60 12.00
CA VAL A 186 -13.83 9.56 11.51
C VAL A 186 -13.02 10.57 12.32
N ALA A 187 -11.97 10.09 12.99
CA ALA A 187 -10.99 10.95 13.65
C ALA A 187 -9.77 11.07 12.74
N ASN A 188 -9.17 12.25 12.68
CA ASN A 188 -7.99 12.54 11.87
C ASN A 188 -8.19 12.19 10.39
N ASP A 189 -9.34 12.56 9.82
CA ASP A 189 -9.61 12.41 8.39
C ASP A 189 -8.95 13.53 7.58
N LEU A 190 -8.07 13.18 6.66
CA LEU A 190 -7.52 14.11 5.67
C LEU A 190 -8.39 14.04 4.42
N VAL A 191 -9.19 15.09 4.20
CA VAL A 191 -10.19 15.16 3.14
C VAL A 191 -9.69 16.04 2.01
N ALA A 192 -9.43 15.45 0.85
CA ALA A 192 -9.13 16.22 -0.37
C ALA A 192 -10.43 16.83 -0.93
N THR A 193 -10.57 18.16 -0.82
CA THR A 193 -11.82 18.89 -1.10
C THR A 193 -12.06 19.21 -2.57
N ASN A 194 -11.06 19.02 -3.43
CA ASN A 194 -11.18 19.34 -4.85
C ASN A 194 -10.45 18.33 -5.75
N SER A 195 -10.80 18.36 -7.04
CA SER A 195 -10.20 17.47 -8.03
C SER A 195 -8.75 17.81 -8.39
N SER A 196 -8.29 19.03 -8.12
CA SER A 196 -6.91 19.48 -8.40
C SER A 196 -5.87 18.91 -7.44
N VAL A 197 -6.27 18.45 -6.24
CA VAL A 197 -5.36 17.70 -5.34
C VAL A 197 -4.94 16.39 -6.01
N SER A 198 -3.72 16.39 -6.56
CA SER A 198 -3.08 15.24 -7.19
C SER A 198 -2.58 14.21 -6.17
N SER A 199 -2.26 14.65 -4.97
CA SER A 199 -1.84 13.86 -3.81
C SER A 199 -2.16 14.62 -2.52
N ILE A 200 -2.51 13.93 -1.44
CA ILE A 200 -2.56 14.56 -0.10
C ILE A 200 -1.14 14.75 0.41
N PHE A 201 -0.36 13.67 0.47
CA PHE A 201 1.06 13.72 0.86
C PHE A 201 1.98 13.39 -0.33
N ASN A 202 2.89 14.31 -0.62
CA ASN A 202 4.06 14.11 -1.47
C ASN A 202 5.27 13.79 -0.61
N ILE A 203 5.74 12.56 -0.67
CA ILE A 203 6.82 12.04 0.19
C ILE A 203 8.04 11.85 -0.69
N SER A 204 8.97 12.81 -0.60
CA SER A 204 10.19 12.85 -1.40
C SER A 204 11.40 12.30 -0.68
N ILE A 205 11.26 11.99 0.61
CA ILE A 205 12.32 11.58 1.54
C ILE A 205 12.12 10.14 2.05
N TYR A 206 13.18 9.51 2.53
CA TYR A 206 13.13 8.17 3.12
C TYR A 206 12.74 8.18 4.60
N GLY A 207 12.43 7.00 5.16
CA GLY A 207 12.30 6.81 6.60
C GLY A 207 10.99 7.29 7.21
N ILE A 208 9.98 7.59 6.39
CA ILE A 208 8.70 8.14 6.86
C ILE A 208 7.80 7.03 7.41
N ILE A 209 7.23 7.25 8.60
CA ILE A 209 6.24 6.36 9.20
C ILE A 209 4.89 7.08 9.27
N ILE A 210 3.86 6.52 8.65
CA ILE A 210 2.49 7.06 8.67
C ILE A 210 1.59 6.05 9.35
N SER A 211 0.84 6.47 10.37
CA SER A 211 -0.12 5.56 11.00
C SER A 211 -1.36 6.21 11.60
N ASP A 212 -2.42 5.42 11.75
CA ASP A 212 -3.63 5.80 12.50
C ASP A 212 -4.38 7.02 11.87
N ILE A 213 -4.32 7.16 10.54
CA ILE A 213 -4.90 8.30 9.78
C ILE A 213 -5.96 7.80 8.80
N ASN A 214 -7.03 8.57 8.65
CA ASN A 214 -8.03 8.36 7.61
C ASN A 214 -7.73 9.30 6.43
N PHE A 215 -7.86 8.77 5.23
CA PHE A 215 -7.74 9.51 3.99
C PHE A 215 -9.02 9.32 3.20
N THR A 216 -9.65 10.44 2.85
CA THR A 216 -10.87 10.46 2.06
C THR A 216 -10.72 11.46 0.93
N LYS A 217 -11.19 11.10 -0.26
CA LYS A 217 -11.35 12.05 -1.36
C LYS A 217 -12.84 12.32 -1.56
N GLU A 218 -13.22 13.59 -1.55
CA GLU A 218 -14.63 14.03 -1.48
C GLU A 218 -15.40 13.90 -2.81
N ILE A 219 -15.17 12.84 -3.60
CA ILE A 219 -15.83 12.70 -4.89
C ILE A 219 -16.50 11.33 -4.97
N LYS A 220 -17.83 11.35 -5.17
CA LYS A 220 -18.68 10.21 -5.55
C LYS A 220 -18.30 9.67 -6.94
N THR A 221 -17.02 9.38 -7.15
CA THR A 221 -16.53 8.75 -8.37
C THR A 221 -16.83 7.26 -8.31
N ASN A 222 -17.05 6.65 -9.47
CA ASN A 222 -17.23 5.22 -9.61
C ASN A 222 -15.97 4.48 -9.12
N LYS A 223 -15.91 4.17 -7.82
CA LYS A 223 -14.81 3.45 -7.16
C LYS A 223 -13.43 4.05 -7.50
N GLY A 224 -13.31 5.38 -7.49
CA GLY A 224 -12.04 6.09 -7.63
C GLY A 224 -11.48 6.21 -9.06
N ILE A 225 -12.11 5.64 -10.10
CA ILE A 225 -11.49 5.67 -11.44
C ILE A 225 -11.32 7.05 -12.04
N ASN A 226 -12.36 7.87 -11.90
CA ASN A 226 -12.35 9.26 -12.34
C ASN A 226 -11.70 10.18 -11.30
N ALA A 227 -11.28 9.64 -10.15
CA ALA A 227 -10.45 10.38 -9.24
C ALA A 227 -9.08 10.57 -9.92
N LYS A 228 -8.50 11.76 -9.81
CA LYS A 228 -7.12 12.04 -10.25
C LYS A 228 -6.11 11.94 -9.11
N GLY A 229 -6.58 11.78 -7.87
CA GLY A 229 -5.76 11.94 -6.66
C GLY A 229 -5.16 10.65 -6.12
N LYS A 230 -3.99 10.82 -5.51
CA LYS A 230 -3.31 9.87 -4.63
C LYS A 230 -3.57 10.24 -3.16
N ALA A 231 -3.58 9.30 -2.23
CA ALA A 231 -3.49 9.69 -0.82
C ALA A 231 -2.02 9.91 -0.45
N LEU A 232 -1.20 8.87 -0.66
CA LEU A 232 0.24 8.90 -0.41
C LEU A 232 1.02 8.74 -1.73
N ASN A 233 2.00 9.61 -1.96
CA ASN A 233 2.86 9.61 -3.15
C ASN A 233 4.34 9.52 -2.73
N PHE A 234 4.88 8.31 -2.63
CA PHE A 234 6.29 8.05 -2.31
C PHE A 234 7.12 8.07 -3.59
N VAL A 235 7.72 9.22 -3.90
CA VAL A 235 8.58 9.40 -5.08
C VAL A 235 9.80 10.20 -4.66
N ARG A 236 10.96 9.56 -4.61
CA ARG A 236 12.21 10.17 -4.13
C ARG A 236 12.67 11.25 -5.10
N SER A 237 12.91 12.46 -4.59
CA SER A 237 13.35 13.59 -5.42
C SER A 237 14.82 13.51 -5.86
N ASP A 238 15.60 12.67 -5.18
CA ASP A 238 17.03 12.45 -5.45
C ASP A 238 17.29 11.27 -6.41
N GLY A 239 16.24 10.65 -6.95
CA GLY A 239 16.33 9.47 -7.81
C GLY A 239 16.80 8.20 -7.10
N THR A 240 17.00 8.22 -5.78
CA THR A 240 17.34 7.02 -5.02
C THR A 240 16.13 6.11 -4.92
N LYS A 241 16.38 4.79 -4.81
CA LYS A 241 15.31 3.79 -4.80
C LYS A 241 14.75 3.52 -3.41
N ASP A 242 15.58 3.57 -2.37
CA ASP A 242 15.15 3.07 -1.07
C ASP A 242 14.24 4.11 -0.39
N ILE A 243 12.97 3.71 -0.20
CA ILE A 243 11.93 4.52 0.44
C ILE A 243 12.03 4.32 1.97
N ASP A 244 12.30 3.09 2.41
CA ASP A 244 12.45 2.71 3.82
C ASP A 244 11.33 3.28 4.72
N ALA A 245 10.09 3.15 4.25
CA ALA A 245 8.92 3.73 4.89
C ALA A 245 7.92 2.68 5.36
N ALA A 246 7.03 3.07 6.27
CA ALA A 246 5.96 2.23 6.77
C ALA A 246 4.62 2.99 6.81
N VAL A 247 3.56 2.31 6.39
CA VAL A 247 2.17 2.79 6.45
C VAL A 247 1.32 1.76 7.18
N SER A 248 0.70 2.14 8.30
CA SER A 248 -0.08 1.20 9.11
C SER A 248 -1.30 1.75 9.79
N ASN A 249 -2.31 0.91 10.05
CA ASN A 249 -3.57 1.31 10.71
C ASN A 249 -4.28 2.51 10.03
N CYS A 250 -4.06 2.71 8.73
CA CYS A 250 -4.69 3.79 7.98
C CYS A 250 -5.95 3.31 7.24
N ARG A 251 -6.85 4.25 6.94
CA ARG A 251 -8.01 4.02 6.08
C ARG A 251 -7.88 4.86 4.83
N PHE A 252 -8.17 4.28 3.67
CA PHE A 252 -8.13 4.98 2.39
C PHE A 252 -9.43 4.78 1.63
N THR A 253 -10.10 5.87 1.24
CA THR A 253 -11.34 5.79 0.46
C THR A 253 -11.42 6.76 -0.70
N HIS A 254 -11.96 6.27 -1.83
CA HIS A 254 -12.28 7.07 -3.02
C HIS A 254 -11.09 7.69 -3.77
N PHE A 255 -9.91 7.06 -3.70
CA PHE A 255 -8.73 7.50 -4.46
C PHE A 255 -8.56 6.74 -5.77
N LYS A 256 -7.82 7.36 -6.70
CA LYS A 256 -7.30 6.63 -7.86
C LYS A 256 -6.27 5.61 -7.37
N TYR A 257 -5.30 6.09 -6.61
CA TYR A 257 -4.28 5.28 -5.95
C TYR A 257 -4.29 5.64 -4.47
N CYS A 258 -4.55 4.69 -3.57
CA CYS A 258 -4.45 5.01 -2.15
C CYS A 258 -2.98 5.25 -1.79
N ILE A 259 -2.12 4.29 -2.15
CA ILE A 259 -0.67 4.41 -1.99
C ILE A 259 -0.04 4.25 -3.37
N TYR A 260 0.74 5.24 -3.76
CA TYR A 260 1.58 5.20 -4.95
C TYR A 260 3.05 5.29 -4.54
N ALA A 261 3.89 4.40 -5.05
CA ALA A 261 5.30 4.35 -4.72
C ALA A 261 6.19 4.04 -5.93
N GLU A 262 7.34 4.68 -5.96
CA GLU A 262 8.43 4.46 -6.90
C GLU A 262 9.70 4.13 -6.11
N GLY A 263 10.24 2.91 -6.23
CA GLY A 263 11.46 2.51 -5.52
C GLY A 263 11.39 1.18 -4.76
N ALA A 264 11.85 1.12 -3.51
CA ALA A 264 12.01 -0.12 -2.75
C ALA A 264 11.71 0.04 -1.25
N ASN A 265 11.50 -1.08 -0.57
CA ASN A 265 11.41 -1.20 0.90
C ASN A 265 10.25 -0.42 1.55
N LEU A 266 9.06 -0.42 0.93
CA LEU A 266 7.85 0.10 1.57
C LEU A 266 7.07 -1.01 2.28
N LYS A 267 6.77 -0.80 3.56
CA LYS A 267 5.91 -1.68 4.36
C LYS A 267 4.50 -1.08 4.48
N VAL A 268 3.48 -1.87 4.16
CA VAL A 268 2.06 -1.50 4.21
C VAL A 268 1.31 -2.56 5.00
N THR A 269 0.96 -2.28 6.25
CA THR A 269 0.32 -3.28 7.12
C THR A 269 -0.91 -2.80 7.87
N ASP A 270 -1.87 -3.69 8.11
CA ASP A 270 -3.00 -3.41 9.00
C ASP A 270 -3.86 -2.20 8.52
N ASN A 271 -3.93 -1.96 7.21
CA ASN A 271 -4.71 -0.86 6.63
C ASN A 271 -6.06 -1.33 6.07
N PHE A 272 -6.99 -0.39 5.92
CA PHE A 272 -8.25 -0.57 5.19
C PHE A 272 -8.25 0.25 3.91
N PHE A 273 -8.46 -0.41 2.77
CA PHE A 273 -8.62 0.21 1.45
C PHE A 273 -10.06 -0.02 0.97
N GLY A 274 -10.80 1.05 0.69
CA GLY A 274 -12.23 0.97 0.38
C GLY A 274 -12.63 1.80 -0.83
N ALA A 275 -13.36 1.20 -1.78
CA ALA A 275 -14.01 1.92 -2.88
C ALA A 275 -13.06 2.83 -3.69
N SER A 276 -11.83 2.37 -3.91
CA SER A 276 -10.78 3.04 -4.68
C SER A 276 -10.42 2.23 -5.93
N TYR A 277 -9.68 2.84 -6.86
CA TYR A 277 -9.32 2.19 -8.12
C TYR A 277 -8.12 1.25 -7.95
N ILE A 278 -7.05 1.70 -7.30
CA ILE A 278 -5.94 0.85 -6.87
C ILE A 278 -5.59 1.13 -5.41
N GLY A 279 -5.38 0.06 -4.63
CA GLY A 279 -5.02 0.17 -3.22
C GLY A 279 -3.55 0.55 -3.09
N VAL A 280 -2.67 -0.37 -3.44
CA VAL A 280 -1.22 -0.14 -3.47
C VAL A 280 -0.73 -0.26 -4.90
N PHE A 281 -0.20 0.82 -5.46
CA PHE A 281 0.45 0.83 -6.77
C PHE A 281 1.93 1.15 -6.63
N VAL A 282 2.74 0.18 -7.00
CA VAL A 282 4.20 0.24 -6.99
C VAL A 282 4.71 0.16 -8.43
N LYS A 283 5.69 0.99 -8.75
CA LYS A 283 6.51 0.83 -9.96
C LYS A 283 7.99 1.12 -9.68
N GLU A 284 8.83 0.91 -10.67
CA GLU A 284 10.23 1.33 -10.60
C GLU A 284 10.38 2.84 -10.48
N ALA A 285 11.47 3.26 -9.83
CA ALA A 285 11.91 4.65 -9.86
C ALA A 285 12.14 5.09 -11.29
N GLN A 286 11.42 6.13 -11.74
CA GLN A 286 11.75 6.76 -13.02
C GLN A 286 13.10 7.46 -12.89
N PHE A 287 14.11 6.91 -13.57
CA PHE A 287 15.37 7.61 -13.78
C PHE A 287 15.14 8.68 -14.86
N ASP A 288 15.47 9.94 -14.57
CA ASP A 288 15.44 11.02 -15.56
C ASP A 288 16.58 10.80 -16.58
N PRO A 289 16.28 10.40 -17.83
CA PRO A 289 17.31 10.08 -18.82
C PRO A 289 18.03 11.32 -19.33
N GLU A 290 17.46 12.53 -19.18
CA GLU A 290 18.02 13.76 -19.75
C GLU A 290 19.19 14.31 -18.92
N ASN A 291 19.36 13.86 -17.67
CA ASN A 291 20.28 14.48 -16.72
C ASN A 291 21.50 13.65 -16.29
N GLN A 292 21.73 12.46 -16.85
CA GLN A 292 22.99 11.73 -16.68
C GLN A 292 23.04 10.51 -17.60
N GLU A 293 24.20 10.26 -18.21
CA GLU A 293 24.57 8.93 -18.72
C GLU A 293 24.15 7.91 -17.68
N LEU A 294 23.25 6.97 -18.04
CA LEU A 294 22.80 5.88 -17.17
C LEU A 294 24.03 5.37 -16.42
N PRO A 295 24.18 5.70 -15.12
CA PRO A 295 25.27 5.11 -14.37
C PRO A 295 25.04 3.61 -14.53
N SER A 296 26.10 2.81 -14.57
CA SER A 296 25.99 1.35 -14.51
C SER A 296 25.27 0.82 -13.25
N ILE A 297 24.62 1.70 -12.48
CA ILE A 297 23.57 1.43 -11.51
C ILE A 297 22.65 0.38 -12.07
N ASP A 298 22.58 -0.67 -11.29
CA ASP A 298 21.73 -1.83 -11.42
C ASP A 298 20.25 -1.41 -11.43
N LEU A 299 19.78 -0.91 -12.60
CA LEU A 299 18.36 -0.66 -12.95
C LEU A 299 17.47 -1.84 -12.55
N ASN A 300 18.06 -3.00 -12.41
CA ASN A 300 17.38 -4.25 -12.19
C ASN A 300 16.92 -4.42 -10.72
N SER A 301 17.38 -3.58 -9.76
CA SER A 301 17.05 -3.69 -8.32
C SER A 301 16.12 -2.59 -7.78
N GLN A 302 15.39 -1.91 -8.67
CA GLN A 302 14.68 -0.66 -8.40
C GLN A 302 13.28 -0.83 -7.78
N THR A 303 12.72 -2.06 -7.77
CA THR A 303 11.35 -2.35 -7.29
C THR A 303 11.31 -3.60 -6.42
N ARG A 304 11.71 -3.52 -5.15
CA ARG A 304 11.89 -4.70 -4.28
C ARG A 304 11.53 -4.45 -2.82
N GLY A 305 11.45 -5.53 -2.04
CA GLY A 305 11.37 -5.46 -0.58
C GLY A 305 10.04 -4.93 -0.06
N TYR A 306 8.99 -4.98 -0.87
CA TYR A 306 7.66 -4.55 -0.46
C TYR A 306 7.04 -5.59 0.47
N ILE A 307 6.51 -5.14 1.60
CA ILE A 307 5.76 -5.98 2.55
C ILE A 307 4.34 -5.43 2.61
N ILE A 308 3.37 -6.16 2.03
CA ILE A 308 1.96 -5.80 2.03
C ILE A 308 1.19 -6.88 2.78
N ASP A 309 0.96 -6.65 4.07
CA ASP A 309 0.56 -7.70 5.00
C ASP A 309 -0.59 -7.30 5.94
N ARG A 310 -1.53 -8.22 6.21
CA ARG A 310 -2.71 -7.99 7.09
C ARG A 310 -3.58 -6.78 6.70
N ASN A 311 -3.70 -6.45 5.42
CA ASN A 311 -4.58 -5.37 4.97
C ASN A 311 -5.98 -5.90 4.60
N ARG A 312 -6.98 -5.03 4.70
CA ARG A 312 -8.32 -5.25 4.16
C ARG A 312 -8.56 -4.42 2.91
N PHE A 313 -8.95 -5.06 1.82
CA PHE A 313 -9.31 -4.42 0.56
C PHE A 313 -10.78 -4.67 0.23
N HIS A 314 -11.62 -3.64 0.31
CA HIS A 314 -13.05 -3.76 0.06
C HIS A 314 -13.45 -2.94 -1.16
N SER A 315 -14.19 -3.55 -2.10
CA SER A 315 -14.78 -2.82 -3.23
C SER A 315 -13.73 -2.13 -4.13
N MET A 316 -12.54 -2.71 -4.29
CA MET A 316 -11.47 -2.15 -5.15
C MET A 316 -11.84 -2.31 -6.63
N GLY A 317 -12.15 -1.21 -7.30
CA GLY A 317 -12.82 -1.20 -8.61
C GLY A 317 -14.28 -1.69 -8.58
N GLY A 318 -14.78 -2.14 -7.42
CA GLY A 318 -16.12 -2.66 -7.22
C GLY A 318 -16.49 -3.84 -8.13
N TYR A 319 -17.79 -4.15 -8.14
CA TYR A 319 -18.38 -5.26 -8.91
C TYR A 319 -19.01 -4.83 -10.23
N SER A 320 -18.89 -3.55 -10.61
CA SER A 320 -19.67 -2.99 -11.71
C SER A 320 -19.20 -3.51 -13.08
N LYS A 321 -20.10 -3.46 -14.09
CA LYS A 321 -19.79 -3.76 -15.50
C LYS A 321 -18.99 -2.66 -16.19
N ASP A 322 -18.59 -1.64 -15.45
CA ASP A 322 -17.93 -0.48 -16.05
C ASP A 322 -16.53 -0.91 -16.51
N THR A 323 -16.35 -1.01 -17.83
CA THR A 323 -15.09 -1.41 -18.46
C THR A 323 -13.95 -0.45 -18.17
N SER A 324 -14.25 0.79 -17.78
CA SER A 324 -13.22 1.70 -17.29
C SER A 324 -12.50 1.09 -16.09
N LEU A 325 -13.19 0.30 -15.26
CA LEU A 325 -12.65 -0.33 -14.06
C LEU A 325 -11.74 -1.55 -14.32
N ASN A 326 -11.54 -1.98 -15.57
CA ASN A 326 -10.75 -3.18 -15.89
C ASN A 326 -9.31 -3.17 -15.37
N GLY A 327 -8.71 -1.98 -15.22
CA GLY A 327 -7.34 -1.82 -14.71
C GLY A 327 -7.22 -1.72 -13.17
N SER A 328 -8.34 -1.83 -12.45
CA SER A 328 -8.37 -1.77 -10.98
C SER A 328 -7.80 -3.03 -10.33
N ALA A 329 -7.12 -2.84 -9.19
CA ALA A 329 -6.53 -3.93 -8.42
C ALA A 329 -6.40 -3.54 -6.94
N CYS A 330 -6.37 -4.52 -6.04
CA CYS A 330 -6.01 -4.25 -4.65
C CYS A 330 -4.52 -3.86 -4.56
N ILE A 331 -3.67 -4.64 -5.22
CA ILE A 331 -2.22 -4.48 -5.24
C ILE A 331 -1.74 -4.59 -6.69
N LYS A 332 -0.92 -3.62 -7.10
CA LYS A 332 -0.32 -3.59 -8.43
C LYS A 332 1.18 -3.31 -8.32
N ILE A 333 2.02 -4.19 -8.86
CA ILE A 333 3.48 -4.04 -8.86
C ILE A 333 3.97 -4.14 -10.31
N ARG A 334 4.26 -3.00 -10.94
CA ARG A 334 4.70 -2.95 -12.33
C ARG A 334 6.20 -2.71 -12.46
N HIS A 335 6.77 -3.31 -13.50
CA HIS A 335 8.10 -2.99 -14.00
C HIS A 335 7.97 -2.50 -15.44
N SER A 336 8.72 -1.48 -15.78
CA SER A 336 8.74 -0.84 -17.10
C SER A 336 9.57 -1.64 -18.11
N GLY A 337 10.55 -2.42 -17.61
CA GLY A 337 11.46 -3.22 -18.41
C GLY A 337 10.81 -4.50 -18.95
N TYR A 338 10.06 -4.39 -20.05
CA TYR A 338 9.45 -5.51 -20.81
C TYR A 338 8.09 -5.99 -20.27
N ILE A 339 7.05 -5.16 -20.43
CA ILE A 339 5.77 -5.72 -20.88
C ILE A 339 6.00 -6.05 -22.36
N TYR A 340 6.10 -7.32 -22.70
CA TYR A 340 6.18 -7.78 -24.08
C TYR A 340 4.89 -7.37 -24.80
N LYS A 341 4.86 -6.15 -25.34
CA LYS A 341 3.80 -5.79 -26.27
C LYS A 341 4.05 -6.62 -27.52
N ARG A 342 3.18 -7.60 -27.77
CA ARG A 342 2.96 -8.12 -29.12
C ARG A 342 2.79 -6.88 -30.00
N SER A 343 3.67 -6.68 -30.98
CA SER A 343 3.49 -5.53 -31.88
C SER A 343 2.11 -5.67 -32.51
N GLU A 344 1.30 -4.60 -32.53
CA GLU A 344 -0.06 -4.61 -33.10
C GLU A 344 -0.08 -5.07 -34.58
N ASN A 345 1.09 -5.14 -35.22
CA ASN A 345 1.28 -5.53 -36.60
C ASN A 345 1.86 -6.95 -36.80
N GLY A 346 2.05 -7.76 -35.75
CA GLY A 346 2.55 -9.15 -35.87
C GLY A 346 3.97 -9.30 -36.44
N VAL A 347 4.63 -8.20 -36.79
CA VAL A 347 6.03 -8.20 -37.22
C VAL A 347 6.89 -8.09 -35.97
N ILE A 348 7.42 -9.22 -35.53
CA ILE A 348 8.43 -9.34 -34.48
C ILE A 348 9.75 -8.87 -35.08
N GLY A 349 9.96 -7.55 -35.15
CA GLY A 349 11.25 -7.00 -35.55
C GLY A 349 12.27 -7.25 -34.43
N ASP A 350 13.34 -7.99 -34.74
CA ASP A 350 14.55 -8.21 -33.95
C ASP A 350 14.40 -7.96 -32.44
N LEU A 351 13.58 -8.81 -31.80
CA LEU A 351 13.60 -8.88 -30.34
C LEU A 351 15.01 -9.32 -29.94
N PRO A 352 15.72 -8.56 -29.08
CA PRO A 352 17.02 -8.99 -28.59
C PRO A 352 16.85 -10.37 -27.98
N SER A 353 17.66 -11.32 -28.45
CA SER A 353 17.76 -12.72 -28.02
C SER A 353 17.25 -12.91 -26.59
N PHE A 354 16.24 -13.78 -26.45
CA PHE A 354 15.48 -14.09 -25.23
C PHE A 354 16.32 -14.50 -23.99
N GLU A 355 17.65 -14.61 -24.11
CA GLU A 355 18.57 -15.03 -23.06
C GLU A 355 18.99 -13.95 -22.04
N LYS A 356 18.56 -12.68 -22.17
CA LYS A 356 18.80 -11.69 -21.11
C LYS A 356 17.61 -11.54 -20.18
N PHE A 357 17.17 -12.65 -19.56
CA PHE A 357 16.42 -12.60 -18.31
C PHE A 357 17.32 -12.04 -17.20
N ARG A 358 17.48 -10.71 -17.14
CA ARG A 358 18.01 -10.06 -15.94
C ARG A 358 16.90 -9.97 -14.89
N GLY A 359 16.54 -11.13 -14.34
CA GLY A 359 15.71 -11.23 -13.14
C GLY A 359 16.52 -10.81 -11.92
N ILE A 360 16.28 -9.59 -11.42
CA ILE A 360 17.02 -9.04 -10.27
C ILE A 360 16.03 -8.60 -9.17
N GLY A 361 15.35 -9.60 -8.61
CA GLY A 361 15.10 -9.69 -7.18
C GLY A 361 13.93 -8.87 -6.66
N TYR A 362 12.71 -9.26 -7.02
CA TYR A 362 11.48 -8.77 -6.39
C TYR A 362 11.19 -9.61 -5.14
N TYR A 363 11.91 -9.37 -4.06
CA TYR A 363 11.66 -10.01 -2.76
C TYR A 363 10.43 -9.40 -2.06
N ASN A 364 9.30 -9.42 -2.76
CA ASN A 364 8.05 -8.85 -2.28
C ASN A 364 7.26 -9.91 -1.53
N HIS A 365 6.58 -9.48 -0.48
CA HIS A 365 5.77 -10.33 0.36
C HIS A 365 4.36 -9.74 0.46
N ILE A 366 3.40 -10.43 -0.16
CA ILE A 366 1.99 -10.09 -0.15
C ILE A 366 1.26 -11.17 0.61
N SER A 367 0.92 -10.92 1.88
CA SER A 367 0.39 -11.97 2.74
C SER A 367 -0.68 -11.59 3.73
N ASN A 368 -1.46 -12.59 4.14
CA ASN A 368 -2.49 -12.47 5.17
C ASN A 368 -3.50 -11.33 4.92
N ASN A 369 -3.69 -10.92 3.66
CA ASN A 369 -4.63 -9.87 3.31
C ASN A 369 -6.03 -10.47 3.13
N TYR A 370 -7.04 -9.67 3.47
CA TYR A 370 -8.43 -9.98 3.19
C TYR A 370 -8.93 -9.06 2.09
N ALA A 371 -9.46 -9.61 1.01
CA ALA A 371 -10.05 -8.84 -0.08
C ALA A 371 -11.47 -9.31 -0.35
N ASP A 372 -12.39 -8.35 -0.51
CA ASP A 372 -13.79 -8.62 -0.81
C ASP A 372 -14.36 -7.62 -1.82
N ASP A 373 -15.17 -8.13 -2.76
CA ASP A 373 -15.80 -7.36 -3.85
C ASP A 373 -14.82 -6.58 -4.73
N CYS A 374 -13.62 -7.13 -4.97
CA CYS A 374 -12.60 -6.52 -5.83
C CYS A 374 -12.66 -7.02 -7.28
N LYS A 375 -12.11 -6.28 -8.23
CA LYS A 375 -11.89 -6.80 -9.60
C LYS A 375 -10.73 -7.79 -9.64
N THR A 376 -9.54 -7.32 -9.26
CA THR A 376 -8.29 -8.08 -9.18
C THR A 376 -7.71 -7.88 -7.78
N PHE A 377 -7.22 -8.95 -7.14
CA PHE A 377 -6.48 -8.80 -5.88
C PHE A 377 -5.05 -8.37 -6.17
N PHE A 378 -4.30 -9.17 -6.92
CA PHE A 378 -2.90 -8.91 -7.24
C PHE A 378 -2.66 -8.88 -8.74
N GLU A 379 -1.96 -7.85 -9.23
CA GLU A 379 -1.42 -7.77 -10.60
C GLU A 379 0.04 -7.32 -10.54
N GLY A 380 0.98 -8.19 -10.85
CA GLY A 380 2.38 -7.78 -10.82
C GLY A 380 3.43 -8.81 -11.22
N ASN A 381 4.67 -8.35 -11.21
CA ASN A 381 5.82 -9.22 -11.44
C ASN A 381 6.02 -10.22 -10.30
N ILE A 382 6.24 -11.50 -10.64
CA ILE A 382 6.36 -12.56 -9.64
C ILE A 382 7.80 -13.04 -9.38
N ASP A 383 8.84 -12.37 -9.87
CA ASP A 383 10.25 -12.75 -9.65
C ASP A 383 10.64 -12.80 -8.17
N ARG A 384 10.69 -13.99 -7.54
CA ARG A 384 10.92 -14.16 -6.09
C ARG A 384 9.88 -13.44 -5.21
N THR A 385 8.73 -13.06 -5.78
CA THR A 385 7.60 -12.50 -5.04
C THR A 385 6.80 -13.64 -4.42
N LYS A 386 6.38 -13.46 -3.17
CA LYS A 386 5.45 -14.35 -2.47
C LYS A 386 4.07 -13.71 -2.38
N VAL A 387 3.06 -14.45 -2.85
CA VAL A 387 1.64 -14.14 -2.65
C VAL A 387 1.04 -15.28 -1.83
N GLU A 388 0.94 -15.11 -0.51
CA GLU A 388 0.60 -16.22 0.39
C GLU A 388 -0.41 -15.94 1.50
N GLY A 389 -1.25 -16.92 1.82
CA GLY A 389 -2.15 -16.82 2.97
C GLY A 389 -3.26 -15.77 2.83
N ASN A 390 -3.58 -15.33 1.62
CA ASN A 390 -4.60 -14.30 1.40
C ASN A 390 -6.00 -14.92 1.27
N SER A 391 -7.01 -14.21 1.75
CA SER A 391 -8.42 -14.57 1.58
C SER A 391 -9.09 -13.60 0.60
N ILE A 392 -9.47 -14.08 -0.58
CA ILE A 392 -9.91 -13.28 -1.72
C ILE A 392 -11.32 -13.72 -2.12
N PHE A 393 -12.32 -12.94 -1.70
CA PHE A 393 -13.73 -13.20 -1.93
C PHE A 393 -14.32 -12.24 -2.96
N GLY A 394 -15.23 -12.73 -3.79
CA GLY A 394 -15.95 -11.90 -4.76
C GLY A 394 -15.04 -11.20 -5.78
N SER A 395 -13.96 -11.86 -6.20
CA SER A 395 -13.09 -11.33 -7.25
C SER A 395 -13.78 -11.44 -8.62
N GLY A 396 -14.22 -10.31 -9.17
CA GLY A 396 -14.98 -10.26 -10.42
C GLY A 396 -14.13 -10.58 -11.67
N GLY A 397 -12.86 -10.20 -11.66
CA GLY A 397 -11.89 -10.52 -12.70
C GLY A 397 -11.01 -11.72 -12.33
N THR A 398 -9.78 -11.73 -12.85
CA THR A 398 -8.76 -12.69 -12.42
C THR A 398 -8.26 -12.30 -11.03
N ALA A 399 -8.25 -13.23 -10.07
CA ALA A 399 -7.92 -12.87 -8.68
C ALA A 399 -6.43 -12.52 -8.54
N ILE A 400 -5.54 -13.37 -9.06
CA ILE A 400 -4.10 -13.17 -9.04
C ILE A 400 -3.57 -13.23 -10.48
N LYS A 401 -2.99 -12.13 -10.96
CA LYS A 401 -2.30 -12.00 -12.25
C LYS A 401 -0.80 -11.86 -11.99
N GLY A 402 -0.04 -12.92 -12.22
CA GLY A 402 1.42 -12.89 -12.19
C GLY A 402 1.98 -12.82 -13.60
N PHE A 403 2.90 -11.89 -13.85
CA PHE A 403 3.58 -11.83 -15.15
C PHE A 403 5.09 -11.69 -14.98
N GLY A 404 5.88 -12.36 -15.81
CA GLY A 404 7.34 -12.23 -15.74
C GLY A 404 7.98 -12.81 -14.47
N GLY A 405 9.30 -13.01 -14.52
CA GLY A 405 10.11 -13.32 -13.35
C GLY A 405 10.43 -14.80 -13.14
N VAL A 406 11.27 -15.09 -12.15
CA VAL A 406 11.66 -16.45 -11.77
C VAL A 406 11.47 -16.74 -10.28
N TYR A 407 11.16 -17.99 -9.93
CA TYR A 407 11.07 -18.43 -8.52
C TYR A 407 9.98 -17.71 -7.70
N GLY A 408 8.91 -17.24 -8.35
CA GLY A 408 7.73 -16.73 -7.67
C GLY A 408 6.97 -17.83 -6.94
N SER A 409 6.26 -17.48 -5.86
CA SER A 409 5.43 -18.42 -5.11
C SER A 409 4.05 -17.86 -4.84
N ILE A 410 3.02 -18.63 -5.18
CA ILE A 410 1.62 -18.36 -4.89
C ILE A 410 1.08 -19.52 -4.08
N SER A 411 0.87 -19.33 -2.77
CA SER A 411 0.52 -20.45 -1.90
C SER A 411 -0.46 -20.14 -0.78
N ASN A 412 -1.18 -21.16 -0.31
CA ASN A 412 -2.08 -21.04 0.86
C ASN A 412 -3.15 -19.95 0.70
N ASN A 413 -3.53 -19.56 -0.53
CA ASN A 413 -4.57 -18.57 -0.74
C ASN A 413 -5.95 -19.25 -0.81
N LEU A 414 -6.96 -18.61 -0.21
CA LEU A 414 -8.37 -18.93 -0.42
C LEU A 414 -8.94 -17.94 -1.43
N ILE A 415 -9.28 -18.43 -2.61
CA ILE A 415 -9.85 -17.65 -3.71
C ILE A 415 -11.27 -18.15 -3.94
N ASP A 416 -12.27 -17.31 -3.70
CA ASP A 416 -13.66 -17.63 -3.97
C ASP A 416 -14.29 -16.56 -4.87
N GLY A 417 -14.72 -16.97 -6.06
CA GLY A 417 -15.43 -16.12 -7.01
C GLY A 417 -16.91 -15.91 -6.68
N SER A 418 -17.42 -16.50 -5.59
CA SER A 418 -18.80 -16.31 -5.16
C SER A 418 -19.05 -14.88 -4.65
N PHE A 419 -20.28 -14.41 -4.80
CA PHE A 419 -20.68 -13.12 -4.27
C PHE A 419 -20.70 -13.17 -2.74
N THR A 420 -20.07 -12.20 -2.08
CA THR A 420 -19.89 -12.14 -0.62
C THR A 420 -21.20 -12.23 0.17
N GLY A 421 -22.30 -11.72 -0.39
CA GLY A 421 -23.65 -11.81 0.20
C GLY A 421 -24.51 -12.98 -0.31
N ASN A 422 -24.03 -13.77 -1.27
CA ASN A 422 -24.75 -14.92 -1.80
C ASN A 422 -23.78 -15.93 -2.45
N PRO A 423 -23.39 -16.99 -1.72
CA PRO A 423 -22.44 -17.99 -2.24
C PRO A 423 -22.98 -18.78 -3.45
N ASN A 424 -24.29 -18.69 -3.70
CA ASN A 424 -24.93 -19.29 -4.87
C ASN A 424 -24.93 -18.40 -6.11
N ARG A 425 -24.54 -17.14 -5.95
CA ARG A 425 -24.47 -16.17 -7.05
C ARG A 425 -23.01 -15.98 -7.45
N LEU A 426 -22.69 -16.34 -8.70
CA LEU A 426 -21.43 -15.96 -9.31
C LEU A 426 -21.49 -14.54 -9.86
N TYR A 427 -20.32 -13.92 -10.03
CA TYR A 427 -20.20 -12.68 -10.78
C TYR A 427 -20.60 -12.91 -12.24
N TYR A 428 -21.50 -12.05 -12.73
CA TYR A 428 -22.17 -12.22 -14.03
C TYR A 428 -21.29 -11.86 -15.24
N PHE A 429 -20.07 -11.36 -15.07
CA PHE A 429 -19.38 -10.60 -16.12
C PHE A 429 -18.13 -11.30 -16.66
N SER A 430 -18.10 -11.41 -17.98
CA SER A 430 -16.88 -11.36 -18.77
C SER A 430 -16.76 -9.88 -19.07
N ASP A 431 -15.76 -9.22 -18.51
CA ASP A 431 -15.30 -8.00 -19.15
C ASP A 431 -14.98 -8.39 -20.61
N ALA A 432 -15.21 -7.51 -21.59
CA ALA A 432 -14.74 -7.77 -22.95
C ALA A 432 -13.27 -8.18 -22.82
N ASN A 433 -12.92 -9.40 -23.24
CA ASN A 433 -11.58 -9.96 -23.06
C ASN A 433 -10.60 -8.90 -23.56
N SER A 434 -9.83 -8.28 -22.66
CA SER A 434 -8.70 -7.49 -23.11
C SER A 434 -7.72 -8.46 -23.74
N ASP A 435 -7.24 -8.15 -24.94
CA ASP A 435 -6.34 -9.03 -25.71
C ASP A 435 -5.06 -9.43 -24.94
N GLU A 436 -4.69 -8.67 -23.90
CA GLU A 436 -3.52 -8.97 -23.06
C GLU A 436 -3.80 -9.98 -21.93
N PHE A 437 -5.04 -10.12 -21.40
CA PHE A 437 -5.36 -11.04 -20.28
C PHE A 437 -6.85 -11.42 -20.26
N PRO A 438 -7.25 -12.67 -20.56
CA PRO A 438 -8.60 -13.14 -20.29
C PRO A 438 -8.99 -12.95 -18.81
N SER A 439 -10.20 -12.44 -18.58
CA SER A 439 -10.68 -12.10 -17.23
C SER A 439 -11.39 -13.28 -16.57
N GLY A 440 -11.26 -13.46 -15.25
CA GLY A 440 -12.13 -14.36 -14.49
C GLY A 440 -11.50 -15.69 -14.06
N HIS A 441 -10.17 -15.82 -14.17
CA HIS A 441 -9.41 -16.95 -13.63
C HIS A 441 -9.18 -16.84 -12.12
N GLY A 442 -8.91 -17.95 -11.44
CA GLY A 442 -8.38 -17.90 -10.07
C GLY A 442 -6.98 -17.30 -10.08
N ILE A 443 -6.04 -18.02 -10.69
CA ILE A 443 -4.64 -17.61 -10.87
C ILE A 443 -4.32 -17.62 -12.36
N HIS A 444 -3.69 -16.56 -12.85
CA HIS A 444 -3.14 -16.48 -14.21
C HIS A 444 -1.66 -16.14 -14.13
N ILE A 445 -0.82 -16.99 -14.70
CA ILE A 445 0.62 -16.78 -14.86
C ILE A 445 0.99 -16.63 -16.34
N ASP A 446 1.71 -15.57 -16.67
CA ASP A 446 2.22 -15.30 -18.01
C ASP A 446 3.72 -14.96 -17.97
N TYR A 447 4.52 -15.42 -18.93
CA TYR A 447 5.97 -15.18 -19.02
C TYR A 447 6.80 -15.41 -17.73
N ALA A 448 6.37 -16.29 -16.82
CA ALA A 448 7.07 -16.54 -15.56
C ALA A 448 7.61 -17.97 -15.49
N HIS A 449 8.77 -18.15 -14.88
CA HIS A 449 9.44 -19.45 -14.88
C HIS A 449 9.77 -19.93 -13.47
N PHE A 450 9.85 -21.24 -13.28
CA PHE A 450 10.14 -21.82 -11.96
C PHE A 450 9.15 -21.35 -10.87
N THR A 451 7.91 -21.06 -11.27
CA THR A 451 6.87 -20.57 -10.37
C THR A 451 6.31 -21.74 -9.57
N THR A 452 6.12 -21.55 -8.27
CA THR A 452 5.44 -22.52 -7.41
C THR A 452 4.02 -22.06 -7.12
N ILE A 453 3.03 -22.86 -7.48
CA ILE A 453 1.60 -22.66 -7.16
C ILE A 453 1.15 -23.81 -6.29
N HIS A 454 1.03 -23.57 -4.98
CA HIS A 454 0.91 -24.64 -4.00
C HIS A 454 -0.17 -24.42 -2.94
N ASN A 455 -0.96 -25.46 -2.64
CA ASN A 455 -1.91 -25.45 -1.52
C ASN A 455 -2.91 -24.28 -1.55
N ASN A 456 -3.35 -23.87 -2.74
CA ASN A 456 -4.42 -22.87 -2.88
C ASN A 456 -5.79 -23.55 -2.93
N GLN A 457 -6.80 -22.90 -2.37
CA GLN A 457 -8.21 -23.28 -2.52
C GLN A 457 -8.87 -22.31 -3.49
N ILE A 458 -9.30 -22.77 -4.65
CA ILE A 458 -9.87 -21.96 -5.73
C ILE A 458 -11.28 -22.45 -6.00
N LEU A 459 -12.25 -21.62 -5.65
CA LEU A 459 -13.66 -21.95 -5.68
C LEU A 459 -14.41 -20.99 -6.61
N ASN A 460 -15.42 -21.51 -7.31
CA ASN A 460 -16.47 -20.67 -7.93
C ASN A 460 -15.95 -19.62 -8.93
N LYS A 461 -14.85 -19.90 -9.64
CA LYS A 461 -14.35 -19.00 -10.68
C LYS A 461 -15.06 -19.22 -12.01
N ARG A 462 -15.17 -18.16 -12.80
CA ARG A 462 -15.91 -18.20 -14.07
C ARG A 462 -15.15 -18.98 -15.14
N PHE A 463 -13.86 -18.69 -15.30
CA PHE A 463 -13.01 -19.34 -16.30
C PHE A 463 -12.19 -20.45 -15.65
N HIS A 464 -10.89 -20.49 -15.90
CA HIS A 464 -10.00 -21.50 -15.32
C HIS A 464 -9.72 -21.28 -13.82
N GLY A 465 -9.47 -22.36 -13.09
CA GLY A 465 -8.92 -22.27 -11.74
C GLY A 465 -7.51 -21.68 -11.77
N ILE A 466 -6.62 -22.33 -12.52
CA ILE A 466 -5.25 -21.89 -12.79
C ILE A 466 -5.05 -21.86 -14.30
N TYR A 467 -4.55 -20.76 -14.83
CA TYR A 467 -4.20 -20.60 -16.25
C TYR A 467 -2.73 -20.19 -16.37
N ILE A 468 -1.97 -20.90 -17.20
CA ILE A 468 -0.54 -20.65 -17.42
C ILE A 468 -0.29 -20.52 -18.91
N GLU A 469 0.43 -19.47 -19.29
CA GLU A 469 0.92 -19.26 -20.65
C GLU A 469 2.36 -18.70 -20.66
N HIS A 470 3.07 -18.91 -21.77
CA HIS A 470 4.46 -18.49 -22.00
C HIS A 470 5.45 -18.77 -20.83
N SER A 471 5.21 -19.83 -20.07
CA SER A 471 5.90 -20.11 -18.80
C SER A 471 6.59 -21.48 -18.84
N LYS A 472 7.58 -21.76 -17.99
CA LYS A 472 8.27 -23.06 -17.98
C LYS A 472 8.74 -23.47 -16.60
N ASN A 473 8.94 -24.77 -16.40
CA ASN A 473 9.46 -25.35 -15.16
C ASN A 473 8.64 -24.98 -13.90
N SER A 474 7.34 -24.72 -14.04
CA SER A 474 6.50 -24.36 -12.90
C SER A 474 6.01 -25.61 -12.18
N SER A 475 5.76 -25.50 -10.87
CA SER A 475 5.22 -26.57 -10.02
C SER A 475 3.82 -26.20 -9.55
N ILE A 476 2.81 -26.97 -9.95
CA ILE A 476 1.41 -26.78 -9.60
C ILE A 476 0.96 -27.96 -8.74
N GLN A 477 0.96 -27.77 -7.42
CA GLN A 477 0.86 -28.88 -6.49
C GLN A 477 -0.12 -28.68 -5.35
N SER A 478 -0.87 -29.74 -5.00
CA SER A 478 -1.72 -29.75 -3.80
C SER A 478 -2.79 -28.66 -3.75
N ASN A 479 -3.24 -28.16 -4.91
CA ASN A 479 -4.32 -27.18 -4.97
C ASN A 479 -5.68 -27.88 -4.94
N THR A 480 -6.67 -27.24 -4.32
CA THR A 480 -8.07 -27.66 -4.36
C THR A 480 -8.85 -26.70 -5.26
N ILE A 481 -9.34 -27.18 -6.40
CA ILE A 481 -10.04 -26.37 -7.40
C ILE A 481 -11.46 -26.93 -7.56
N MET A 482 -12.47 -26.13 -7.24
CA MET A 482 -13.86 -26.59 -7.24
C MET A 482 -14.79 -25.59 -7.91
N ASN A 483 -15.83 -26.12 -8.56
CA ASN A 483 -16.97 -25.34 -9.07
C ASN A 483 -16.56 -24.19 -10.01
N PHE A 484 -15.50 -24.38 -10.79
CA PHE A 484 -15.20 -23.46 -11.88
C PHE A 484 -16.23 -23.62 -12.99
N ASN A 485 -16.37 -22.61 -13.85
CA ASN A 485 -17.32 -22.64 -14.95
C ASN A 485 -18.81 -22.72 -14.53
N ARG A 486 -19.16 -22.11 -13.40
CA ARG A 486 -20.57 -21.93 -13.02
C ARG A 486 -21.15 -20.79 -13.87
N HIS A 487 -21.44 -21.07 -15.14
CA HIS A 487 -22.15 -20.15 -16.02
C HIS A 487 -23.38 -19.58 -15.31
N ARG A 488 -23.65 -18.29 -15.59
CA ARG A 488 -24.98 -17.68 -15.77
C ARG A 488 -26.14 -18.56 -15.29
N TYR A 489 -26.31 -18.74 -13.98
CA TYR A 489 -27.66 -18.95 -13.43
C TYR A 489 -28.32 -17.57 -13.42
N ILE A 490 -28.61 -17.08 -14.63
CA ILE A 490 -29.52 -15.96 -14.87
C ILE A 490 -30.91 -16.47 -14.58
N SER A 491 -31.62 -15.70 -13.76
CA SER A 491 -33.06 -15.71 -13.63
C SER A 491 -33.75 -16.24 -14.90
N SER A 492 -34.40 -17.39 -14.77
CA SER A 492 -35.49 -17.87 -15.63
C SER A 492 -35.45 -17.45 -17.11
N GLY A 493 -34.77 -18.21 -17.98
CA GLY A 493 -35.28 -18.40 -19.35
C GLY A 493 -34.31 -18.40 -20.52
N THR A 494 -33.17 -17.71 -20.47
CA THR A 494 -32.25 -17.64 -21.64
C THR A 494 -30.82 -18.00 -21.25
N GLN A 495 -30.44 -19.23 -21.58
CA GLN A 495 -29.06 -19.71 -21.45
C GLN A 495 -28.32 -19.32 -22.75
N GLU A 496 -27.44 -18.31 -22.70
CA GLU A 496 -26.43 -18.17 -23.74
C GLU A 496 -25.23 -19.03 -23.32
N GLN A 497 -24.97 -20.06 -24.11
CA GLN A 497 -23.77 -20.88 -24.01
C GLN A 497 -22.65 -20.11 -24.68
N ASP A 498 -21.62 -19.77 -23.93
CA ASP A 498 -20.37 -19.26 -24.50
C ASP A 498 -19.55 -20.48 -24.93
N SER A 499 -19.08 -20.51 -26.18
CA SER A 499 -18.28 -21.59 -26.76
C SER A 499 -16.86 -21.69 -26.18
N ALA A 500 -16.56 -20.94 -25.12
CA ALA A 500 -15.28 -20.95 -24.43
C ALA A 500 -14.96 -22.33 -23.78
N VAL A 501 -13.66 -22.62 -23.69
CA VAL A 501 -13.12 -23.78 -22.98
C VAL A 501 -12.86 -23.41 -21.52
N TYR A 502 -13.13 -24.33 -20.60
CA TYR A 502 -13.01 -24.09 -19.17
C TYR A 502 -12.36 -25.25 -18.44
N ASP A 503 -11.32 -24.96 -17.66
CA ASP A 503 -10.46 -26.00 -17.07
C ASP A 503 -10.12 -25.73 -15.62
N GLY A 504 -9.88 -26.81 -14.85
CA GLY A 504 -9.35 -26.66 -13.50
C GLY A 504 -7.95 -26.04 -13.56
N ILE A 505 -7.08 -26.66 -14.35
CA ILE A 505 -5.75 -26.17 -14.69
C ILE A 505 -5.62 -26.15 -16.22
N HIS A 506 -5.27 -25.00 -16.78
CA HIS A 506 -5.01 -24.84 -18.21
C HIS A 506 -3.57 -24.38 -18.43
N ILE A 507 -2.81 -25.16 -19.19
CA ILE A 507 -1.50 -24.77 -19.72
C ILE A 507 -1.68 -24.55 -21.22
N LEU A 508 -1.56 -23.29 -21.65
CA LEU A 508 -1.86 -22.89 -23.01
C LEU A 508 -0.97 -23.65 -24.01
N LYS A 509 -1.58 -24.19 -25.06
CA LYS A 509 -0.83 -24.67 -26.21
C LYS A 509 -0.36 -23.48 -27.02
N ILE A 510 0.95 -23.24 -27.07
CA ILE A 510 1.48 -22.20 -27.94
C ILE A 510 1.61 -22.78 -29.34
N GLN A 511 0.74 -22.32 -30.25
CA GLN A 511 0.81 -22.62 -31.68
C GLN A 511 1.89 -21.81 -32.40
N ASP A 512 2.45 -20.79 -31.74
CA ASP A 512 3.55 -20.00 -32.29
C ASP A 512 4.85 -20.83 -32.15
N ASP A 513 5.07 -21.74 -33.09
CA ASP A 513 6.41 -22.01 -33.60
C ASP A 513 6.96 -20.66 -34.08
N ASN A 514 7.50 -19.82 -33.19
CA ASN A 514 8.39 -18.77 -33.65
C ASN A 514 9.61 -19.51 -34.23
N PRO A 515 9.74 -19.62 -35.57
CA PRO A 515 10.73 -20.51 -36.17
C PRO A 515 12.16 -20.02 -35.93
N ILE A 516 12.31 -18.84 -35.31
CA ILE A 516 13.57 -18.15 -35.07
C ILE A 516 14.19 -18.54 -33.72
N THR A 517 13.41 -18.88 -32.69
CA THR A 517 13.97 -19.04 -31.33
C THR A 517 14.12 -20.49 -30.87
N ASN A 518 13.50 -21.49 -31.50
CA ASN A 518 13.46 -22.90 -31.02
C ASN A 518 13.00 -23.07 -29.55
N ASP A 519 12.64 -21.99 -28.85
CA ASP A 519 12.25 -22.00 -27.45
C ASP A 519 10.84 -22.54 -27.35
N LYS A 520 10.73 -23.78 -26.88
CA LYS A 520 9.44 -24.37 -26.49
C LYS A 520 9.02 -23.75 -25.17
N TYR A 521 7.94 -22.97 -25.20
CA TYR A 521 7.27 -22.47 -24.02
C TYR A 521 6.27 -23.52 -23.48
N ASN A 522 5.85 -23.35 -22.22
CA ASN A 522 4.91 -24.25 -21.55
C ASN A 522 5.41 -25.70 -21.52
N ILE A 523 6.71 -25.85 -21.21
CA ILE A 523 7.37 -27.13 -21.05
C ILE A 523 7.81 -27.36 -19.60
N GLN A 524 7.84 -28.62 -19.22
CA GLN A 524 8.31 -29.15 -17.94
C GLN A 524 7.52 -28.60 -16.73
N ASN A 525 6.22 -28.32 -16.90
CA ASN A 525 5.38 -27.93 -15.76
C ASN A 525 4.89 -29.17 -15.01
N ILE A 526 5.23 -29.27 -13.73
CA ILE A 526 4.87 -30.41 -12.89
C ILE A 526 3.49 -30.16 -12.27
N ILE A 527 2.51 -31.01 -12.59
CA ILE A 527 1.15 -30.93 -12.04
C ILE A 527 0.90 -32.17 -11.19
N SER A 528 0.80 -32.00 -9.86
CA SER A 528 0.57 -33.16 -8.99
C SER A 528 -0.20 -32.92 -7.70
N ASN A 529 -0.85 -33.96 -7.20
CA ASN A 529 -1.58 -33.95 -5.93
C ASN A 529 -2.72 -32.92 -5.87
N ASN A 530 -3.23 -32.44 -7.00
CA ASN A 530 -4.34 -31.48 -7.01
C ASN A 530 -5.68 -32.21 -6.88
N ILE A 531 -6.64 -31.60 -6.17
CA ILE A 531 -8.05 -32.03 -6.10
C ILE A 531 -8.85 -31.11 -7.01
N ILE A 532 -9.46 -31.67 -8.06
CA ILE A 532 -10.22 -30.89 -9.04
C ILE A 532 -11.65 -31.44 -9.10
N SER A 533 -12.63 -30.62 -8.77
CA SER A 533 -14.05 -30.98 -8.78
C SER A 533 -14.85 -30.17 -9.79
N ILE A 534 -15.56 -30.89 -10.67
CA ILE A 534 -16.39 -30.33 -11.74
C ILE A 534 -17.84 -30.81 -11.55
N THR A 535 -18.72 -29.96 -11.03
CA THR A 535 -20.09 -30.31 -10.60
C THR A 535 -21.19 -29.84 -11.56
N HIS A 536 -20.86 -29.38 -12.77
CA HIS A 536 -21.85 -28.83 -13.70
C HIS A 536 -22.13 -29.75 -14.88
N ASN A 537 -23.35 -29.75 -15.43
CA ASN A 537 -23.78 -30.72 -16.46
C ASN A 537 -23.90 -30.14 -17.89
N LYS A 538 -23.68 -28.83 -18.09
CA LYS A 538 -24.11 -28.12 -19.32
C LYS A 538 -23.01 -27.34 -20.09
N VAL A 539 -21.77 -27.82 -20.18
CA VAL A 539 -20.73 -27.14 -20.98
C VAL A 539 -19.95 -28.18 -21.79
N GLU A 540 -19.75 -27.87 -23.08
CA GLU A 540 -19.33 -28.81 -24.12
C GLU A 540 -17.84 -29.17 -24.09
N ALA A 541 -16.97 -28.29 -23.57
CA ALA A 541 -15.54 -28.55 -23.45
C ALA A 541 -15.07 -28.27 -22.02
N ARG A 542 -14.71 -29.33 -21.28
CA ARG A 542 -14.15 -29.23 -19.94
C ARG A 542 -13.02 -30.21 -19.75
N TYR A 543 -11.86 -29.69 -19.39
CA TYR A 543 -10.76 -30.52 -18.91
C TYR A 543 -10.55 -30.25 -17.42
N ALA A 544 -10.32 -31.29 -16.64
CA ALA A 544 -9.83 -31.05 -15.28
C ALA A 544 -8.43 -30.40 -15.37
N ILE A 545 -7.61 -30.95 -16.24
CA ILE A 545 -6.28 -30.45 -16.59
C ILE A 545 -6.21 -30.47 -18.11
N TYR A 546 -5.95 -29.32 -18.72
CA TYR A 546 -5.53 -29.21 -20.12
C TYR A 546 -4.05 -28.85 -20.13
N ALA A 547 -3.23 -29.70 -20.74
CA ALA A 547 -1.83 -29.41 -21.01
C ALA A 547 -1.60 -29.43 -22.51
N GLY A 548 -1.33 -28.26 -23.11
CA GLY A 548 -1.00 -28.17 -24.52
C GLY A 548 0.24 -28.99 -24.91
N ASP A 549 0.43 -29.21 -26.21
CA ASP A 549 1.42 -30.12 -26.86
C ASP A 549 2.92 -29.99 -26.48
N GLY A 550 3.30 -29.22 -25.46
CA GLY A 550 4.67 -29.06 -24.99
C GLY A 550 5.05 -29.88 -23.75
N ASP A 551 4.08 -30.23 -22.90
CA ASP A 551 4.33 -30.95 -21.64
C ASP A 551 4.14 -32.47 -21.83
N ASP A 552 5.18 -33.26 -21.51
CA ASP A 552 5.07 -34.72 -21.48
C ASP A 552 4.11 -35.13 -20.36
N TYR A 553 3.16 -36.05 -20.64
CA TYR A 553 2.25 -36.65 -19.66
C TYR A 553 2.97 -37.15 -18.39
N ASN A 554 4.25 -37.49 -18.49
CA ASN A 554 5.10 -37.82 -17.34
C ASN A 554 5.19 -36.72 -16.25
N PHE A 555 4.81 -35.47 -16.55
CA PHE A 555 4.78 -34.37 -15.59
C PHE A 555 3.43 -34.19 -14.88
N ILE A 556 2.38 -34.91 -15.29
CA ILE A 556 1.05 -34.89 -14.69
C ILE A 556 0.83 -36.17 -13.89
N LYS A 557 0.89 -36.10 -12.55
CA LYS A 557 0.87 -37.30 -11.69
C LYS A 557 0.03 -37.10 -10.43
N ASN A 558 -0.62 -38.17 -9.96
CA ASN A 558 -1.29 -38.21 -8.66
C ASN A 558 -2.36 -37.11 -8.44
N ASN A 559 -3.06 -36.66 -9.49
CA ASN A 559 -4.17 -35.71 -9.34
C ASN A 559 -5.49 -36.46 -9.10
N PHE A 560 -6.31 -35.96 -8.18
CA PHE A 560 -7.62 -36.52 -7.87
C PHE A 560 -8.71 -35.68 -8.53
N ILE A 561 -9.36 -36.25 -9.56
CA ILE A 561 -10.39 -35.59 -10.35
C ILE A 561 -11.75 -36.16 -9.96
N VAL A 562 -12.63 -35.32 -9.42
CA VAL A 562 -14.01 -35.68 -9.08
C VAL A 562 -14.94 -35.04 -10.09
N SER A 563 -15.61 -35.87 -10.89
CA SER A 563 -16.77 -35.48 -11.68
C SER A 563 -18.00 -36.05 -10.96
N GLU A 564 -19.09 -35.29 -10.85
CA GLU A 564 -20.40 -35.85 -10.43
C GLU A 564 -21.02 -36.82 -11.47
N ARG A 565 -20.20 -37.46 -12.33
CA ARG A 565 -20.53 -38.72 -13.04
C ARG A 565 -19.68 -39.88 -12.52
N LEU A 566 -20.09 -40.45 -11.40
CA LEU A 566 -20.11 -41.90 -11.25
C LEU A 566 -21.59 -42.30 -11.41
N MET A 567 -21.92 -42.94 -12.54
CA MET A 567 -23.25 -43.42 -12.98
C MET A 567 -24.01 -42.51 -13.98
N GLY A 568 -23.55 -42.56 -15.23
CA GLY A 568 -24.33 -42.15 -16.41
C GLY A 568 -23.65 -42.74 -17.65
N THR A 569 -24.21 -43.83 -18.18
CA THR A 569 -23.67 -44.66 -19.26
C THR A 569 -23.35 -43.87 -20.54
N GLY A 570 -22.09 -43.91 -20.99
CA GLY A 570 -21.71 -43.64 -22.38
C GLY A 570 -20.73 -42.49 -22.58
N GLY A 571 -19.43 -42.79 -22.56
CA GLY A 571 -18.35 -41.91 -23.03
C GLY A 571 -17.09 -42.01 -22.14
N PRO A 572 -15.92 -42.41 -22.65
CA PRO A 572 -14.69 -42.44 -21.87
C PRO A 572 -14.27 -41.03 -21.45
N ILE A 573 -13.84 -40.91 -20.19
CA ILE A 573 -13.08 -39.75 -19.71
C ILE A 573 -11.75 -39.76 -20.46
N LYS A 574 -11.55 -38.83 -21.39
CA LYS A 574 -10.22 -38.55 -21.93
C LYS A 574 -9.45 -37.78 -20.86
N ILE A 575 -8.56 -38.47 -20.17
CA ILE A 575 -7.31 -37.86 -19.70
C ILE A 575 -6.47 -37.79 -20.98
N GLU A 576 -6.64 -36.71 -21.75
CA GLU A 576 -5.56 -36.23 -22.61
C GLU A 576 -4.65 -35.47 -21.67
#